data_AF-A0A954Q1L9-F1
#
_entry.id   AF-A0A954Q1L9-F1
#
_cell.length_a   1.000
_cell.length_b   1.000
_cell.length_c   1.000
_cell.angle_alpha   90.00
_cell.angle_beta   90.00
_cell.angle_gamma   90.00
#
_symmetry.space_group_name_H-M   'P 1'
#
loop_
_entity.id
_entity.type
_entity.pdbx_description
1 polymer ?
#
loop_
_entity_poly.entity_id
_entity_poly.type
_entity_poly.pdbx_seq_one_letter_code
_entity_poly.pdbx_strand_id
1 'polypeptide(L)'
;MDDCIVSLSQPHVHPIKRGKAGRDTECGVKLSASVADGYSFLDHLRWDRFNESCDFVGQVEAYRRRFGCYPESVHVDQIHRTRANRTF
;
A
#
# COMPACT_ATOMS: atom_id res chain seq x y z
N MET A 1 23.10 -1.05 -3.93
CA MET A 1 22.98 0.17 -4.75
C MET A 1 21.54 0.61 -4.59
N ASP A 2 21.18 1.12 -3.42
CA ASP A 2 19.78 1.27 -3.02
C ASP A 2 19.36 2.74 -2.87
N ASP A 3 20.32 3.68 -2.88
CA ASP A 3 20.10 5.14 -2.73
C ASP A 3 20.68 5.96 -3.90
N CYS A 4 20.51 5.50 -5.13
CA CYS A 4 20.89 6.30 -6.30
C CYS A 4 19.78 7.31 -6.63
N ILE A 5 20.09 8.61 -6.67
CA ILE A 5 19.14 9.65 -7.10
C ILE A 5 18.79 9.41 -8.56
N VAL A 6 17.52 9.11 -8.85
CA VAL A 6 17.02 8.90 -10.22
C VAL A 6 16.39 10.16 -10.81
N SER A 7 16.16 11.18 -10.00
CA SER A 7 15.61 12.47 -10.42
C SER A 7 16.23 13.62 -9.64
N LEU A 8 16.80 14.59 -10.35
CA LEU A 8 17.30 15.83 -9.74
C LEU A 8 16.16 16.74 -9.25
N SER A 9 14.98 16.67 -9.87
CA SER A 9 13.82 17.46 -9.47
C SER A 9 13.06 16.86 -8.29
N GLN A 10 13.19 15.54 -8.07
CA GLN A 10 12.54 14.82 -6.97
C GLN A 10 13.54 13.86 -6.29
N PRO A 11 14.43 14.39 -5.42
CA PRO A 11 15.55 13.61 -4.86
C PRO A 11 15.16 12.45 -3.94
N HIS A 12 13.93 12.49 -3.41
CA HIS A 12 13.37 11.44 -2.55
C HIS A 12 12.87 10.22 -3.33
N VAL A 13 12.73 10.34 -4.66
CA VAL A 13 12.40 9.21 -5.53
C VAL A 13 13.66 8.38 -5.70
N HIS A 14 13.58 7.12 -5.29
CA HIS A 14 14.66 6.16 -5.42
C HIS A 14 14.17 4.89 -6.15
N PRO A 15 15.08 4.11 -6.73
CA PRO A 15 14.72 2.88 -7.43
C PRO A 15 14.29 1.80 -6.42
N ILE A 16 13.12 1.21 -6.64
CA ILE A 16 12.58 0.11 -5.82
C ILE A 16 12.59 -1.17 -6.64
N LYS A 17 13.34 -2.18 -6.20
CA LYS A 17 13.35 -3.50 -6.84
C LYS A 17 11.99 -4.16 -6.73
N ARG A 18 11.39 -4.50 -7.87
CA ARG A 18 10.16 -5.28 -7.97
C ARG A 18 10.45 -6.42 -8.94
N GLY A 19 10.47 -7.66 -8.45
CA GLY A 19 10.82 -8.85 -9.23
C GLY A 19 9.75 -9.26 -10.26
N LYS A 20 9.23 -8.32 -11.06
CA LYS A 20 8.30 -8.58 -12.16
C LYS A 20 9.07 -8.78 -13.46
N ALA A 21 8.70 -9.81 -14.23
CA ALA A 21 9.30 -10.07 -15.53
C ALA A 21 9.18 -8.85 -16.45
N GLY A 22 10.31 -8.35 -16.95
CA GLY A 22 10.40 -7.22 -17.89
C GLY A 22 10.58 -5.84 -17.26
N ARG A 23 10.42 -5.68 -15.93
CA ARG A 23 10.78 -4.46 -15.19
C ARG A 23 11.21 -4.82 -13.77
N ASP A 24 12.53 -4.94 -13.59
CA ASP A 24 13.12 -5.29 -12.30
C ASP A 24 13.06 -4.17 -11.26
N THR A 25 12.82 -2.93 -11.71
CA THR A 25 12.84 -1.74 -10.86
C THR A 25 11.71 -0.78 -11.24
N GLU A 26 11.00 -0.28 -10.24
CA GLU A 26 10.03 0.81 -10.36
C GLU A 26 10.58 2.03 -9.60
N CYS A 27 10.45 3.22 -10.18
CA CYS A 27 10.80 4.47 -9.52
C CYS A 27 9.50 5.25 -9.32
N GLY A 28 9.13 5.56 -8.08
CA GLY A 28 7.82 6.15 -7.85
C GLY A 28 7.30 5.99 -6.45
N VAL A 29 6.15 6.61 -6.22
CA VAL A 29 5.47 6.55 -4.92
C VAL A 29 4.76 5.23 -4.83
N LYS A 30 4.86 4.60 -3.68
CA LYS A 30 3.96 3.52 -3.31
C LYS A 30 2.82 4.10 -2.51
N LEU A 31 1.62 3.92 -3.04
CA LEU A 31 0.40 4.29 -2.36
C LEU A 31 -0.44 3.07 -2.06
N SER A 32 -1.13 3.12 -0.94
CA SER A 32 -2.18 2.19 -0.58
C SER A 32 -3.48 2.96 -0.49
N ALA A 33 -4.52 2.46 -1.15
CA ALA A 33 -5.80 3.11 -1.24
C ALA A 33 -6.94 2.11 -1.04
N SER A 34 -7.98 2.54 -0.34
CA SER A 34 -9.22 1.80 -0.15
C SER A 34 -10.36 2.47 -0.91
N VAL A 35 -11.31 1.67 -1.37
CA VAL A 35 -12.53 2.17 -2.01
C VAL A 35 -13.72 1.73 -1.18
N ALA A 36 -14.54 2.71 -0.76
CA ALA A 36 -15.75 2.48 0.01
C ALA A 36 -16.85 3.44 -0.46
N ASP A 37 -18.05 2.92 -0.71
CA ASP A 37 -19.23 3.68 -1.14
C ASP A 37 -18.99 4.61 -2.34
N GLY A 38 -18.15 4.18 -3.29
CA GLY A 38 -17.78 4.97 -4.47
C GLY A 38 -16.69 6.02 -4.23
N TYR A 39 -16.21 6.18 -2.99
CA TYR A 39 -15.11 7.07 -2.64
C TYR A 39 -13.80 6.31 -2.56
N SER A 40 -12.75 6.92 -3.11
CA SER A 40 -11.37 6.42 -2.97
C SER A 40 -10.66 7.18 -1.85
N PHE A 41 -10.08 6.45 -0.91
CA PHE A 41 -9.33 6.99 0.20
C PHE A 41 -7.86 6.63 0.05
N LEU A 42 -7.00 7.64 0.20
CA LEU A 42 -5.56 7.43 0.28
C LEU A 42 -5.19 7.08 1.73
N ASP A 43 -4.81 5.84 1.99
CA ASP A 43 -4.51 5.37 3.34
C ASP A 43 -3.02 5.53 3.67
N HIS A 44 -2.14 5.16 2.74
CA HIS A 44 -0.69 5.34 2.91
C HIS A 44 -0.05 5.87 1.63
N LEU A 45 0.91 6.77 1.81
CA LEU A 45 1.77 7.29 0.77
C LEU A 45 3.20 7.27 1.28
N ARG A 46 4.07 6.51 0.60
CA ARG A 46 5.47 6.31 0.96
C ARG A 46 6.33 6.25 -0.30
N TRP A 47 7.54 6.76 -0.18
CA TRP A 47 8.56 6.62 -1.23
C TRP A 47 9.46 5.41 -0.99
N ASP A 48 9.49 4.90 0.25
CA ASP A 48 10.29 3.75 0.64
C ASP A 48 9.60 2.41 0.38
N ARG A 49 10.41 1.34 0.37
CA ARG A 49 9.89 -0.02 0.32
C ARG A 49 9.17 -0.36 1.62
N PHE A 50 7.87 -0.63 1.54
CA PHE A 50 7.10 -1.25 2.63
C PHE A 50 6.33 -2.49 2.15
N ASN A 51 5.91 -3.30 3.12
CA ASN A 51 5.08 -4.47 2.86
C ASN A 51 3.60 -4.11 3.06
N GLU A 52 2.86 -4.03 1.96
CA GLU A 52 1.43 -3.66 1.93
C GLU A 52 0.56 -4.57 2.80
N SER A 53 0.96 -5.84 3.02
CA SER A 53 0.15 -6.76 3.83
C SER A 53 0.04 -6.39 5.30
N CYS A 54 0.93 -5.53 5.81
CA CYS A 54 0.88 -5.03 7.18
C CYS A 54 -0.17 -3.92 7.39
N ASP A 55 -0.64 -3.28 6.32
CA ASP A 55 -1.55 -2.12 6.43
C ASP A 55 -3.03 -2.54 6.56
N PHE A 56 -3.35 -3.81 6.33
CA PHE A 56 -4.71 -4.33 6.30
C PHE A 56 -5.54 -3.95 7.53
N VAL A 57 -5.04 -4.27 8.73
CA VAL A 57 -5.76 -4.00 9.99
C VAL A 57 -5.98 -2.49 10.17
N GLY A 58 -4.94 -1.69 9.88
CA GLY A 58 -5.03 -0.24 9.96
C GLY A 58 -6.07 0.37 9.03
N GLN A 59 -6.22 -0.19 7.81
CA GLN A 59 -7.25 0.22 6.86
C GLN A 59 -8.66 -0.13 7.32
N VAL A 60 -8.87 -1.33 7.88
CA VAL A 60 -10.18 -1.72 8.42
C VAL A 60 -10.55 -0.86 9.63
N GLU A 61 -9.60 -0.54 10.51
CA GLU A 61 -9.83 0.41 11.60
C GLU A 61 -10.05 1.84 11.12
N ALA A 62 -9.38 2.26 10.04
CA ALA A 62 -9.63 3.56 9.41
C ALA A 62 -11.05 3.62 8.83
N TYR A 63 -11.51 2.54 8.19
CA TYR A 63 -12.90 2.42 7.74
C TYR A 63 -13.87 2.59 8.92
N ARG A 64 -13.66 1.84 10.02
CA ARG A 64 -14.50 1.96 11.21
C ARG A 64 -14.52 3.38 11.79
N ARG A 65 -13.37 4.06 11.82
CA ARG A 65 -13.30 5.45 12.29
C ARG A 65 -14.05 6.42 11.37
N ARG A 66 -14.07 6.17 10.06
CA ARG A 66 -14.74 7.02 9.06
C ARG A 66 -16.26 6.81 9.03
N PHE A 67 -16.71 5.56 9.06
CA PHE A 67 -18.12 5.19 8.86
C PHE A 67 -18.85 4.79 10.15
N GLY A 68 -18.13 4.64 11.26
CA GLY A 68 -18.69 4.25 12.57
C GLY A 68 -19.00 2.76 12.73
N CYS A 69 -18.88 1.97 11.66
CA CYS A 69 -19.13 0.52 11.63
C CYS A 69 -17.98 -0.24 10.97
N TYR A 70 -17.91 -1.56 11.22
CA TYR A 70 -17.05 -2.43 10.42
C TYR A 70 -17.71 -2.76 9.08
N PRO A 71 -16.93 -2.92 8.00
CA PRO A 71 -17.47 -3.33 6.71
C PRO A 71 -18.01 -4.76 6.79
N GLU A 72 -19.08 -5.05 6.06
CA GLU A 72 -19.65 -6.41 5.99
C GLU A 72 -18.68 -7.41 5.35
N SER A 73 -17.91 -6.95 4.36
CA SER A 73 -16.88 -7.75 3.70
C SER A 73 -15.72 -6.87 3.26
N VAL A 74 -14.51 -7.46 3.25
CA VAL A 74 -13.28 -6.78 2.83
C VAL A 74 -12.65 -7.54 1.68
N HIS A 75 -12.53 -6.88 0.53
CA HIS A 75 -11.93 -7.44 -0.67
C HIS A 75 -10.52 -6.88 -0.85
N VAL A 76 -9.51 -7.76 -0.77
CA VAL A 76 -8.10 -7.39 -0.84
C VAL A 76 -7.31 -8.37 -1.71
N ASP A 77 -6.19 -7.88 -2.22
CA ASP A 77 -5.24 -8.68 -2.99
C ASP A 77 -4.68 -9.86 -2.19
N GLN A 78 -4.20 -10.88 -2.90
CA GLN A 78 -3.69 -12.11 -2.31
C GLN A 78 -2.56 -11.88 -1.29
N ILE A 79 -1.74 -10.85 -1.48
CA ILE A 79 -0.63 -10.51 -0.55
C ILE A 79 -1.12 -10.20 0.87
N HIS A 80 -2.36 -9.70 1.01
CA HIS A 80 -2.98 -9.41 2.30
C HIS A 80 -3.55 -10.66 3.00
N ARG A 81 -3.61 -11.82 2.32
CA ARG A 81 -4.16 -13.09 2.87
C ARG A 81 -3.17 -13.81 3.79
N THR A 82 -2.48 -13.07 4.65
CA THR A 82 -1.62 -13.64 5.69
C THR A 82 -2.48 -14.31 6.77
N ARG A 83 -1.90 -15.23 7.56
CA ARG A 83 -2.63 -15.86 8.67
C ARG A 83 -3.12 -14.83 9.69
N ALA A 84 -2.27 -13.86 10.04
CA ALA A 84 -2.61 -12.80 10.97
C ALA A 84 -3.83 -11.99 10.51
N ASN A 85 -3.86 -11.57 9.24
CA ASN A 85 -4.96 -10.78 8.69
C ASN A 85 -6.28 -11.56 8.55
N ARG A 86 -6.22 -12.89 8.47
CA ARG A 86 -7.42 -13.75 8.41
C ARG A 86 -7.98 -14.10 9.79
N THR A 87 -7.20 -13.89 10.85
CA THR A 87 -7.60 -14.12 12.24
C THR A 87 -8.08 -12.83 12.93
N PHE A 88 -7.73 -11.67 12.36
CA PHE A 88 -8.34 -10.38 12.70
C PHE A 88 -9.82 -10.37 12.33
#